data_AF-A0A0F4JN05-F1
#
_entry.id   AF-A0A0F4JN05-F1
#
_cell.length_a   1.000
_cell.length_b   1.000
_cell.length_c   1.000
_cell.angle_alpha   90.00
_cell.angle_beta   90.00
_cell.angle_gamma   90.00
#
_symmetry.space_group_name_H-M   'P 1'
#
loop_
_entity.id
_entity.type
_entity.pdbx_description
1 polymer ?
#
loop_
_entity_poly.entity_id
_entity_poly.type
_entity_poly.pdbx_seq_one_letter_code
_entity_poly.pdbx_strand_id
1 'polypeptide(L)'
;MNDGQGNVGINYGTIGGAAPDADQLRATVEELIRLLGELRPHLTPDQDRAVERALPVLTPDPGALRERGLVLGRLAQIAAAVGAVGQPAAEAVNRLFTLLGS
;
A
#
# COMPACT_ATOMS: atom_id res chain seq x y z
N MET A 1 -31.56 16.18 -18.21
CA MET A 1 -30.10 16.38 -18.42
C MET A 1 -29.50 16.96 -17.16
N ASN A 2 -28.87 16.12 -16.35
CA ASN A 2 -27.45 16.20 -15.99
C ASN A 2 -27.21 15.30 -14.78
N ASP A 3 -26.85 14.06 -15.07
CA ASP A 3 -26.35 13.06 -14.14
C ASP A 3 -25.09 13.59 -13.45
N GLY A 4 -25.26 14.05 -12.21
CA GLY A 4 -24.19 14.50 -11.32
C GLY A 4 -23.44 13.31 -10.70
N GLN A 5 -22.68 12.64 -11.55
CA GLN A 5 -21.40 11.98 -11.34
C GLN A 5 -20.81 12.01 -9.90
N GLY A 6 -20.76 10.84 -9.27
CA GLY A 6 -19.49 10.32 -8.72
C GLY A 6 -18.92 10.92 -7.44
N ASN A 7 -19.73 11.17 -6.41
CA ASN A 7 -19.18 11.25 -5.04
C ASN A 7 -19.09 9.84 -4.43
N VAL A 8 -18.09 9.06 -4.86
CA VAL A 8 -17.55 7.99 -4.01
C VAL A 8 -16.61 8.67 -3.03
N GLY A 9 -17.22 9.42 -2.09
CA GLY A 9 -16.53 9.78 -0.86
C GLY A 9 -16.20 8.47 -0.17
N ILE A 10 -14.92 8.21 0.04
CA ILE A 10 -14.41 7.09 0.81
C ILE A 10 -15.13 7.13 2.16
N ASN A 11 -16.12 6.27 2.32
CA ASN A 11 -16.81 6.06 3.56
C ASN A 11 -15.83 5.32 4.47
N TYR A 12 -15.10 6.05 5.31
CA TYR A 12 -14.43 5.47 6.47
C TYR A 12 -15.53 5.00 7.43
N GLY A 13 -16.02 3.79 7.18
CA GLY A 13 -17.05 3.12 7.96
C GLY A 13 -16.58 2.87 9.38
N THR A 14 -16.77 3.87 10.25
CA THR A 14 -16.80 3.65 11.69
C THR A 14 -18.13 2.97 12.02
N ILE A 15 -18.17 1.64 11.94
CA ILE A 15 -19.22 0.85 12.61
C ILE A 15 -18.56 -0.31 13.34
N GLY A 16 -18.48 -0.19 14.67
CA GLY A 16 -18.58 -1.33 15.58
C GLY A 16 -17.28 -2.06 15.93
N GLY A 17 -16.56 -1.54 16.93
CA GLY A 17 -16.00 -2.36 18.01
C GLY A 17 -15.19 -3.61 17.65
N ALA A 18 -14.09 -3.47 16.91
CA ALA A 18 -12.91 -4.34 17.01
C ALA A 18 -11.70 -3.66 16.33
N ALA A 19 -10.60 -3.45 17.06
CA ALA A 19 -9.26 -3.09 16.60
C ALA A 19 -9.14 -2.03 15.47
N PRO A 20 -9.14 -0.72 15.78
CA PRO A 20 -8.93 0.36 14.79
C PRO A 20 -7.66 0.18 13.94
N ASP A 21 -6.62 -0.46 14.49
CA ASP A 21 -5.36 -0.73 13.78
C ASP A 21 -5.51 -1.74 12.63
N ALA A 22 -6.40 -2.73 12.76
CA ALA A 22 -6.52 -3.79 11.75
C ALA A 22 -7.22 -3.31 10.46
N ASP A 23 -8.24 -2.47 10.61
CA ASP A 23 -8.95 -1.90 9.46
C ASP A 23 -8.10 -0.81 8.77
N GLN A 24 -7.40 0.01 9.56
CA GLN A 24 -6.45 0.99 9.03
C GLN A 24 -5.25 0.32 8.34
N LEU A 25 -4.75 -0.81 8.88
CA LEU A 25 -3.73 -1.61 8.24
C LEU A 25 -4.22 -2.17 6.90
N ARG A 26 -5.43 -2.73 6.86
CA ARG A 26 -6.02 -3.26 5.63
C ARG A 26 -6.12 -2.19 4.56
N ALA A 27 -6.70 -1.04 4.88
CA ALA A 27 -6.83 0.09 3.97
C ALA A 27 -5.45 0.57 3.44
N THR A 28 -4.44 0.63 4.31
CA THR A 28 -3.08 1.04 3.91
C THR A 28 -2.41 0.01 3.00
N VAL A 29 -2.60 -1.29 3.25
CA VAL A 29 -2.09 -2.37 2.38
C VAL A 29 -2.77 -2.34 1.01
N GLU A 30 -4.10 -2.15 0.97
CA GLU A 30 -4.85 -2.03 -0.29
C GLU A 30 -4.42 -0.79 -1.09
N GLU A 31 -4.22 0.35 -0.43
CA GLU A 31 -3.67 1.56 -1.05
C GLU A 31 -2.28 1.29 -1.65
N LEU A 32 -1.38 0.64 -0.90
CA LEU A 32 -0.05 0.31 -1.38
C LEU A 32 -0.09 -0.61 -2.61
N ILE A 33 -0.93 -1.65 -2.61
CA ILE A 33 -1.08 -2.57 -3.74
C ILE A 33 -1.53 -1.82 -4.99
N ARG A 34 -2.50 -0.91 -4.84
CA ARG A 34 -2.98 -0.08 -5.94
C ARG A 34 -1.87 0.82 -6.50
N LEU A 35 -1.16 1.54 -5.64
CA LEU A 35 -0.06 2.42 -6.03
C LEU A 35 1.07 1.66 -6.72
N LEU A 36 1.41 0.46 -6.23
CA LEU A 36 2.38 -0.42 -6.87
C LEU A 36 1.92 -0.87 -8.26
N GLY A 37 0.62 -1.15 -8.44
CA GLY A 37 0.00 -1.45 -9.72
C GLY A 37 0.11 -0.29 -10.73
N GLU A 38 -0.11 0.94 -10.27
CA GLU A 38 0.04 2.16 -11.07
C GLU A 38 1.51 2.48 -11.41
N LEU A 39 2.45 2.03 -10.56
CA LEU A 39 3.89 2.18 -10.78
C LEU A 39 4.46 1.22 -11.82
N ARG A 40 3.91 -0.01 -11.95
CA ARG A 40 4.39 -1.06 -12.88
C ARG A 40 4.79 -0.57 -14.28
N PRO A 41 3.99 0.26 -15.01
CA PRO A 41 4.37 0.74 -16.34
C PRO A 41 5.61 1.65 -16.36
N HIS A 42 6.02 2.20 -15.22
CA HIS A 42 7.19 3.07 -15.07
C HIS A 42 8.43 2.34 -14.53
N LEU A 43 8.31 1.04 -14.22
CA LEU A 43 9.38 0.23 -13.67
C LEU A 43 10.23 -0.39 -14.77
N THR A 44 11.52 -0.59 -14.48
CA THR A 44 12.34 -1.52 -15.25
C THR A 44 11.81 -2.96 -15.08
N PRO A 45 12.04 -3.86 -16.05
CA PRO A 45 11.56 -5.24 -15.96
C PRO A 45 12.08 -6.02 -14.74
N ASP A 46 13.24 -5.64 -14.19
CA ASP A 46 13.75 -6.24 -12.94
C ASP A 46 12.96 -5.75 -11.72
N GLN A 47 12.66 -4.45 -11.65
CA GLN A 47 11.84 -3.84 -10.60
C GLN A 47 10.38 -4.34 -10.66
N ASP A 48 9.82 -4.48 -11.86
CA ASP A 48 8.46 -5.02 -12.05
C ASP A 48 8.33 -6.44 -11.50
N ARG A 49 9.29 -7.31 -11.81
CA ARG A 49 9.35 -8.67 -11.23
C ARG A 49 9.51 -8.66 -9.71
N ALA A 50 10.24 -7.70 -9.16
CA ALA A 50 10.39 -7.55 -7.72
C ALA A 50 9.07 -7.15 -7.05
N VAL A 51 8.32 -6.24 -7.66
CA VAL A 51 6.98 -5.83 -7.21
C VAL A 51 5.99 -6.98 -7.33
N GLU A 52 5.97 -7.69 -8.47
CA GLU A 52 5.07 -8.82 -8.70
C GLU A 52 5.26 -9.94 -7.67
N ARG A 53 6.51 -10.25 -7.31
CA ARG A 53 6.82 -11.24 -6.25
C ARG A 53 6.41 -10.77 -4.86
N ALA A 54 6.33 -9.46 -4.64
CA ALA A 54 5.98 -8.88 -3.34
C ALA A 54 4.46 -8.71 -3.15
N LEU A 55 3.68 -8.56 -4.22
CA LEU A 55 2.22 -8.48 -4.15
C LEU A 55 1.54 -9.60 -3.34
N PRO A 56 1.83 -10.91 -3.54
CA PRO A 56 1.21 -11.98 -2.76
C PRO A 56 1.67 -11.99 -1.28
N VAL A 57 2.73 -11.26 -0.97
CA VAL A 57 3.36 -11.14 0.36
C VAL A 57 2.76 -9.96 1.14
N LEU A 58 2.13 -9.00 0.45
CA LEU A 58 1.39 -7.88 1.02
C LEU A 58 -0.01 -8.31 1.46
N THR A 59 -0.08 -9.00 2.60
CA THR A 59 -1.33 -9.39 3.24
C THR A 59 -1.68 -8.39 4.34
N PRO A 60 -2.97 -8.06 4.57
CA PRO A 60 -3.41 -7.20 5.67
C PRO A 60 -3.37 -7.94 7.03
N ASP A 61 -2.24 -8.60 7.30
CA ASP A 61 -1.96 -9.33 8.52
C ASP A 61 -0.71 -8.72 9.16
N PRO A 62 -0.80 -8.15 10.38
CA PRO A 62 0.29 -7.43 11.01
C PRO A 62 1.46 -8.36 11.40
N GLY A 63 1.19 -9.62 11.74
CA GLY A 63 2.22 -10.59 12.09
C GLY A 63 3.06 -10.97 10.88
N ALA A 64 2.39 -11.29 9.77
CA ALA A 64 3.03 -11.57 8.49
C ALA A 64 3.83 -10.35 7.99
N LEU A 65 3.24 -9.15 8.03
CA LEU A 65 3.93 -7.93 7.56
C LEU A 65 5.17 -7.59 8.40
N ARG A 66 5.12 -7.77 9.73
CA ARG A 66 6.30 -7.62 10.59
C ARG A 66 7.40 -8.60 10.21
N GLU A 67 7.06 -9.87 9.99
CA GLU A 67 8.01 -10.88 9.53
C GLU A 67 8.59 -10.57 8.14
N ARG A 68 7.82 -9.85 7.32
CA ARG A 68 8.15 -9.45 5.94
C ARG A 68 8.73 -8.04 5.83
N GLY A 69 9.17 -7.42 6.93
CA GLY A 69 9.71 -6.06 6.96
C GLY A 69 10.85 -5.79 5.96
N LEU A 70 11.69 -6.79 5.67
CA LEU A 70 12.75 -6.70 4.65
C LEU A 70 12.19 -6.49 3.24
N VAL A 71 11.07 -7.15 2.91
CA VAL A 71 10.40 -7.01 1.60
C VAL A 71 9.78 -5.62 1.48
N LEU A 72 9.15 -5.12 2.55
CA LEU A 72 8.62 -3.76 2.62
C LEU A 72 9.72 -2.71 2.44
N GLY A 73 10.87 -2.89 3.10
CA GLY A 73 12.03 -1.99 2.94
C GLY A 73 12.52 -1.96 1.49
N ARG A 74 12.59 -3.10 0.82
CA ARG A 74 12.96 -3.18 -0.60
C ARG A 74 11.95 -2.49 -1.51
N LEU A 75 10.65 -2.60 -1.24
CA LEU A 75 9.61 -1.88 -1.98
C LEU A 75 9.75 -0.36 -1.82
N ALA A 76 10.03 0.12 -0.61
CA ALA A 76 10.28 1.54 -0.36
C ALA A 76 11.49 2.06 -1.18
N GLN A 77 12.56 1.27 -1.27
CA GLN A 77 13.73 1.61 -2.07
C GLN A 77 13.42 1.64 -3.58
N ILE A 78 12.64 0.67 -4.08
CA ILE A 78 12.20 0.65 -5.48
C ILE A 78 11.32 1.87 -5.77
N ALA A 79 10.37 2.18 -4.90
CA ALA A 79 9.51 3.35 -5.03
C ALA A 79 10.33 4.66 -5.04
N ALA A 80 11.28 4.82 -4.12
CA ALA A 80 12.17 5.98 -4.07
C ALA A 80 13.03 6.12 -5.35
N ALA A 81 13.48 5.01 -5.94
CA ALA A 81 14.28 5.02 -7.16
C ALA A 81 13.50 5.50 -8.40
N VAL A 82 12.16 5.47 -8.36
CA VAL A 82 11.28 5.92 -9.45
C VAL A 82 10.94 7.42 -9.32
N GLY A 83 11.51 8.11 -8.32
CA GLY A 83 11.38 9.56 -8.13
C GLY A 83 9.95 9.98 -7.79
N ALA A 84 9.49 11.10 -8.36
CA ALA A 84 8.20 11.70 -8.01
C ALA A 84 6.99 10.77 -8.25
N VAL A 85 7.08 9.87 -9.22
CA VAL A 85 6.00 8.90 -9.51
C VAL A 85 5.92 7.81 -8.43
N GLY A 86 7.04 7.48 -7.78
CA GLY A 86 7.09 6.48 -6.71
C GLY A 86 6.91 7.04 -5.30
N GLN A 87 6.90 8.37 -5.13
CA GLN A 87 6.75 9.00 -3.83
C GLN A 87 5.49 8.55 -3.06
N PRO A 88 4.30 8.45 -3.68
CA PRO A 88 3.10 8.00 -2.96
C PRO A 88 3.25 6.57 -2.40
N ALA A 89 3.89 5.67 -3.14
CA ALA A 89 4.11 4.30 -2.68
C ALA A 89 5.13 4.24 -1.54
N ALA A 90 6.18 5.06 -1.58
CA ALA A 90 7.14 5.18 -0.48
C ALA A 90 6.47 5.68 0.81
N GLU A 91 5.56 6.65 0.71
CA GLU A 91 4.80 7.15 1.85
C GLU A 91 3.82 6.11 2.42
N ALA A 92 3.14 5.35 1.57
CA ALA A 92 2.27 4.27 2.00
C ALA A 92 3.05 3.18 2.77
N VAL A 93 4.25 2.81 2.30
CA VAL A 93 5.14 1.90 3.02
C VAL A 93 5.57 2.48 4.37
N ASN A 94 5.89 3.77 4.45
CA ASN A 94 6.26 4.42 5.71
C ASN A 94 5.07 4.42 6.71
N ARG A 95 3.84 4.67 6.23
CA ARG A 95 2.63 4.56 7.06
C ARG A 95 2.44 3.14 7.60
N LEU A 96 2.69 2.10 6.79
CA LEU A 96 2.69 0.71 7.26
C LEU A 96 3.70 0.48 8.37
N PHE A 97 4.94 0.97 8.23
CA PHE A 97 5.94 0.81 9.30
C PHE A 97 5.51 1.48 10.61
N THR A 98 4.88 2.65 10.56
CA THR A 98 4.33 3.31 11.75
C THR A 98 3.24 2.47 12.41
N LEU A 99 2.30 1.92 11.63
CA LEU A 99 1.21 1.06 12.13
C LEU A 99 1.72 -0.29 12.68
N LEU A 100 2.83 -0.80 12.15
CA LEU A 100 3.45 -2.04 12.60
C LEU A 100 4.42 -1.81 13.77
N GLY A 101 4.85 -0.58 14.02
CA GLY A 101 5.79 -0.21 15.09
C GLY A 101 5.13 0.23 16.39
N SER A 102 3.81 0.42 16.39
CA SER A 102 2.98 0.69 17.58
C SER A 102 2.64 -0.56 18.40
#